data_AF-A0A7D7V751-F1
#
_entry.id   AF-A0A7D7V751-F1
#
_cell.length_a   1.000
_cell.length_b   1.000
_cell.length_c   1.000
_cell.angle_alpha   90.00
_cell.angle_beta   90.00
_cell.angle_gamma   90.00
#
_symmetry.space_group_name_H-M   'P 1'
#
loop_
_entity.id
_entity.type
_entity.pdbx_description
1 polymer ?
#
loop_
_entity_poly.entity_id
_entity_poly.type
_entity_poly.pdbx_seq_one_letter_code
_entity_poly.pdbx_strand_id
1 'polypeptide(L)' 'MTDKKEMRIICKWCSVSKTCHIVSQEITDHHGNYGIDSVMMAKVKIHKHFKGKNYCKGADRTIVIPLDDVLKYNKKYKD' A
#
# COMPACT_ATOMS: atom_id res chain seq x y z
N MET A 1 -5.50 3.22 22.26
CA MET A 1 -4.55 2.22 21.71
C MET A 1 -4.54 2.43 20.22
N THR A 2 -3.47 3.00 19.68
CA THR A 2 -3.40 3.36 18.25
C THR A 2 -3.05 2.10 17.49
N ASP A 3 -4.07 1.38 17.00
CA ASP A 3 -3.89 0.29 16.03
C ASP A 3 -3.07 0.81 14.86
N LYS A 4 -1.75 0.59 14.90
CA LYS A 4 -0.89 0.85 13.76
C LYS A 4 -1.40 -0.06 12.65
N LYS A 5 -2.14 0.51 11.70
CA LYS A 5 -2.55 -0.20 10.48
C LYS A 5 -1.29 -0.47 9.66
N GLU A 6 -0.61 -1.55 10.03
CA GLU A 6 0.52 -2.11 9.33
C GLU A 6 0.00 -2.99 8.19
N MET A 7 0.65 -2.90 7.04
CA MET A 7 0.26 -3.65 5.86
C MET A 7 1.49 -4.16 5.12
N ARG A 8 1.40 -5.37 4.59
CA ARG A 8 2.45 -5.97 3.79
C ARG A 8 2.26 -5.54 2.34
N ILE A 9 3.25 -4.84 1.78
CA ILE A 9 3.32 -4.49 0.36
C ILE A 9 4.48 -5.24 -0.27
N ILE A 10 4.29 -5.77 -1.48
CA ILE A 10 5.41 -6.19 -2.33
C ILE A 10 5.96 -4.97 -3.07
N CYS A 11 7.25 -4.68 -2.88
CA CYS A 11 7.90 -3.68 -3.71
C CYS A 11 8.08 -4.24 -5.14
N LYS A 12 7.46 -3.62 -6.13
CA LYS A 12 7.58 -4.00 -7.56
C LYS A 12 9.02 -4.02 -8.07
N TRP A 13 9.93 -3.24 -7.47
CA TRP A 13 11.31 -3.09 -7.94
C TRP A 13 12.26 -4.20 -7.49
N CYS A 14 12.03 -4.76 -6.31
CA CYS A 14 12.88 -5.79 -5.73
C CYS A 14 12.13 -7.09 -5.41
N SER A 15 10.81 -7.14 -5.64
CA SER A 15 9.91 -8.25 -5.33
C SER A 15 9.95 -8.68 -3.86
N VAL A 16 10.46 -7.83 -2.97
CA VAL A 16 10.52 -8.09 -1.53
C VAL A 16 9.23 -7.59 -0.89
N SER A 17 8.58 -8.45 -0.11
CA SER A 17 7.47 -8.05 0.75
C SER A 17 8.00 -7.27 1.96
N LYS A 18 7.42 -6.11 2.25
CA LYS A 18 7.78 -5.29 3.41
C LYS A 18 6.52 -4.83 4.15
N THR A 19 6.61 -4.86 5.46
CA THR A 19 5.63 -4.21 6.34
C THR A 19 5.80 -2.70 6.21
N CYS A 20 4.71 -2.02 5.89
CA CYS A 20 4.64 -0.59 5.64
C CYS A 20 3.49 0.00 6.46
N HIS A 21 3.53 1.31 6.70
CA HIS A 21 2.55 1.97 7.56
C HIS A 21 1.57 2.80 6.73
N ILE A 22 0.28 2.66 7.03
CA ILE A 22 -0.74 3.56 6.49
C ILE A 22 -0.63 4.90 7.22
N VAL A 23 -0.35 5.96 6.46
CA VAL A 23 -0.22 7.34 6.97
C VAL A 23 -1.59 8.02 7.00
N SER A 24 -2.41 7.82 5.96
CA SER A 24 -3.77 8.32 5.91
C SER A 24 -4.64 7.47 4.97
N GLN A 25 -5.96 7.62 5.10
CA GLN A 25 -6.94 7.00 4.22
C GLN A 25 -7.84 8.11 3.68
N GLU A 26 -8.08 8.11 2.38
CA GLU A 26 -8.88 9.11 1.68
C GLU A 26 -9.88 8.40 0.77
N ILE A 27 -11.11 8.90 0.68
CA ILE A 27 -12.10 8.39 -0.26
C ILE A 27 -11.95 9.19 -1.54
N THR A 28 -11.87 8.50 -2.68
CA THR A 28 -11.81 9.11 -4.00
C THR A 28 -12.98 8.63 -4.82
N ASP A 29 -13.80 9.57 -5.28
CA ASP A 29 -14.93 9.29 -6.15
C ASP A 29 -14.46 9.23 -7.60
N HIS A 30 -14.73 8.11 -8.26
CA HIS A 30 -14.47 7.90 -9.67
C HIS A 30 -15.77 8.07 -10.44
N HIS A 31 -15.90 9.18 -11.16
CA HIS A 31 -17.10 9.49 -11.95
C HIS A 31 -16.98 8.78 -13.31
N GLY A 32 -17.59 7.60 -13.41
CA GLY A 32 -17.68 6.83 -14.65
C GLY A 32 -18.95 7.14 -15.45
N ASN A 33 -19.02 6.61 -16.66
CA ASN A 33 -20.18 6.79 -17.55
C ASN A 33 -21.47 6.09 -17.03
N TYR A 34 -21.34 5.21 -16.03
CA TYR A 34 -22.42 4.42 -15.45
C TYR A 34 -22.70 4.74 -13.96
N GLY A 35 -22.03 5.75 -13.38
CA GLY A 35 -22.23 6.12 -11.98
C GLY A 35 -20.96 6.66 -11.29
N ILE A 36 -21.08 6.90 -9.98
CA ILE A 36 -19.97 7.31 -9.12
C ILE A 36 -19.51 6.09 -8.32
N ASP A 37 -18.27 5.66 -8.54
CA ASP A 37 -17.63 4.60 -7.76
C ASP A 37 -16.72 5.23 -6.71
N SER A 38 -17.11 5.17 -5.43
CA SER A 38 -16.28 5.64 -4.32
C SER A 38 -15.25 4.57 -3.94
N VAL A 39 -13.97 4.84 -4.17
CA VAL A 39 -12.86 3.94 -3.83
C VAL A 39 -12.09 4.49 -2.63
N MET A 40 -11.93 3.66 -1.60
CA MET A 40 -11.09 4.01 -0.45
C MET A 40 -9.61 3.82 -0.82
N MET A 41 -8.88 4.92 -0.88
CA MET A 41 -7.45 4.98 -1.12
C MET A 41 -6.68 5.06 0.20
N ALA A 42 -5.56 4.36 0.31
CA ALA A 42 -4.63 4.43 1.43
C ALA A 42 -3.32 5.08 0.99
N LYS A 43 -2.90 6.12 1.71
CA LYS A 43 -1.54 6.67 1.60
C LYS A 43 -0.63 5.84 2.49
N VAL A 44 0.32 5.14 1.88
CA VAL A 44 1.20 4.20 2.57
C VAL A 44 2.64 4.66 2.45
N LYS A 45 3.32 4.78 3.59
CA LYS A 45 4.75 5.07 3.62
C LYS A 45 5.55 3.77 3.54
N ILE A 46 6.30 3.62 2.47
CA ILE A 46 7.22 2.51 2.27
C ILE A 46 8.55 2.85 2.95
N HIS A 47 8.99 2.02 3.89
CA HIS A 47 10.27 2.21 4.56
C HIS A 47 11.46 1.89 3.65
N LYS A 48 12.63 2.36 4.10
CA LYS A 48 13.94 2.05 3.51
C LYS A 48 14.12 0.54 3.39
N HIS A 49 14.43 0.05 2.18
CA HIS A 49 14.74 -1.35 1.95
C HIS A 49 15.71 -1.51 0.79
N PHE A 50 16.38 -2.65 0.76
CA PHE A 50 17.46 -2.95 -0.17
C PHE A 50 17.06 -4.02 -1.18
N LYS A 51 17.67 -3.97 -2.36
CA LYS A 51 17.68 -5.03 -3.37
C LYS A 51 19.09 -5.60 -3.44
N GLY A 52 19.32 -6.71 -2.75
CA GLY A 52 20.68 -7.23 -2.53
C GLY A 52 21.52 -6.21 -1.75
N LYS A 53 22.67 -5.82 -2.30
CA LYS A 53 23.58 -4.82 -1.69
C LYS A 53 23.20 -3.36 -2.00
N ASN A 54 22.26 -3.12 -2.92
CA ASN A 54 21.90 -1.78 -3.37
C ASN A 54 20.58 -1.29 -2.74
N TYR A 55 20.45 0.02 -2.61
CA TYR A 55 19.20 0.63 -2.15
C TYR A 55 18.09 0.44 -3.20
N CYS A 56 16.87 0.11 -2.75
CA CYS A 56 15.76 -0.08 -3.67
C CYS A 56 15.20 1.27 -4.15
N LYS A 57 15.01 1.42 -5.47
CA LYS A 57 14.43 2.63 -6.09
C LYS A 57 13.01 2.96 -5.60
N GLY A 58 12.28 1.93 -5.12
CA GLY A 58 10.93 2.07 -4.59
C GLY A 58 10.86 2.28 -3.07
N ALA A 59 12.00 2.42 -2.39
CA ALA A 59 12.04 2.59 -0.94
C ALA A 59 11.98 4.06 -0.50
N ASP A 60 11.52 4.30 0.73
CA ASP A 60 11.39 5.65 1.34
C ASP A 60 10.47 6.60 0.58
N ARG A 61 9.34 6.07 0.10
CA ARG A 61 8.36 6.84 -0.67
C ARG A 61 6.96 6.62 -0.11
N THR A 62 6.12 7.62 -0.26
CA THR A 62 4.68 7.51 0.01
C THR A 62 3.98 7.18 -1.30
N ILE A 63 3.16 6.13 -1.29
CA ILE A 63 2.33 5.73 -2.43
C ILE A 63 0.85 5.81 -2.05
N VAL A 64 0.00 6.00 -3.04
CA VAL A 64 -1.45 5.94 -2.88
C VAL A 64 -1.94 4.71 -3.61
N ILE A 65 -2.65 3.83 -2.90
CA ILE A 65 -3.16 2.57 -3.46
C ILE A 65 -4.56 2.26 -2.91
N PRO A 66 -5.42 1.57 -3.68
CA PRO A 66 -6.72 1.13 -3.19
C PRO A 66 -6.55 0.25 -1.94
N LEU A 67 -7.22 0.62 -0.86
CA LEU A 67 -7.15 -0.11 0.40
C LEU A 67 -7.68 -1.54 0.25
N ASP A 68 -8.74 -1.71 -0.53
CA ASP A 68 -9.40 -3.00 -0.70
C ASP A 68 -8.49 -4.05 -1.34
N ASP A 69 -7.72 -3.68 -2.38
CA ASP A 69 -6.75 -4.56 -3.04
C ASP A 69 -5.65 -5.01 -2.07
N VAL A 70 -5.16 -4.08 -1.27
CA VAL A 70 -4.15 -4.34 -0.24
C VAL A 70 -4.69 -5.31 0.80
N LEU A 71 -5.90 -5.06 1.31
CA LEU A 71 -6.51 -5.91 2.34
C LEU A 71 -6.78 -7.31 1.81
N LYS A 72 -7.26 -7.44 0.56
CA LYS A 72 -7.42 -8.73 -0.14
C LYS A 72 -6.09 -9.46 -0.25
N TYR A 73 -5.03 -8.77 -0.67
CA TYR A 73 -3.68 -9.34 -0.72
C TYR A 73 -3.23 -9.80 0.67
N ASN A 74 -3.28 -8.94 1.68
CA ASN A 74 -2.85 -9.28 3.04
C ASN A 74 -3.66 -10.45 3.62
N LYS A 75 -4.97 -10.52 3.37
CA LYS A 75 -5.82 -11.64 3.81
C LYS A 75 -5.46 -12.95 3.13
N LYS A 76 -5.10 -12.94 1.84
CA LYS A 76 -4.66 -14.11 1.07
C LYS A 76 -3.31 -14.65 1.54
N TYR A 77 -2.46 -13.79 2.07
CA TYR A 77 -1.10 -14.12 2.53
C TYR A 77 -0.93 -13.93 4.05
N LYS A 78 -2.04 -14.08 4.81
CA LYS A 78 -2.00 -14.28 6.27
C LYS A 78 -1.52 -15.70 6.52
N ASP A 79 -0.23 -15.82 6.84
CA ASP A 79 0.34 -16.99 7.51
C ASP A 79 0.02 -16.89 9.01
#